data_AF-A0A1V5Q913-F1
#
_entry.id   AF-A0A1V5Q913-F1
#
_cell.length_a   1.000
_cell.length_b   1.000
_cell.length_c   1.000
_cell.angle_alpha   90.00
_cell.angle_beta   90.00
_cell.angle_gamma   90.00
#
_symmetry.space_group_name_H-M   'P 1'
#
loop_
_entity.id
_entity.type
_entity.pdbx_description
1 polymer ?
#
loop_
_entity_poly.entity_id
_entity_poly.type
_entity_poly.pdbx_seq_one_letter_code
_entity_poly.pdbx_strand_id
1 'polypeptide(L)' 'MSDLPIESVRDRIEAMTQAAHKLGCVLPDPLMTMSFLALPVIPELKLTDRGLVDVKEFRTVPLVE' A
#
# COMPACT_ATOMS: atom_id res chain seq x y z
N MET A 1 -8.43 12.83 4.81
CA MET A 1 -8.13 13.65 6.00
C MET A 1 -9.11 13.26 7.10
N SER A 2 -8.68 13.26 8.36
CA SER A 2 -9.53 12.91 9.52
C SER A 2 -9.84 14.17 10.33
N ASP A 3 -11.04 14.23 10.92
CA ASP A 3 -11.47 15.31 11.82
C ASP A 3 -11.04 15.08 13.28
N LEU A 4 -10.30 14.01 13.56
CA LEU A 4 -9.81 13.68 14.90
C LEU A 4 -8.57 14.51 15.28
N PRO A 5 -8.33 14.75 16.58
CA PRO A 5 -7.07 15.30 17.07
C PRO A 5 -5.87 14.46 16.62
N ILE A 6 -4.74 15.11 16.40
CA ILE A 6 -3.52 14.47 15.87
C ILE A 6 -3.05 13.30 16.75
N GLU A 7 -3.19 13.42 18.06
CA GLU A 7 -2.82 12.39 19.03
C GLU A 7 -3.68 11.13 18.83
N SER A 8 -4.98 11.30 18.63
CA SER A 8 -5.90 10.18 18.39
C SER A 8 -5.62 9.48 17.07
N VAL A 9 -5.23 10.23 16.04
CA VAL A 9 -4.85 9.65 14.74
C VAL A 9 -3.52 8.90 14.86
N ARG A 10 -2.52 9.48 15.52
CA ARG A 10 -1.21 8.86 15.76
C ARG A 10 -1.37 7.53 16.48
N ASP A 11 -2.10 7.50 17.59
CA ASP A 11 -2.24 6.30 18.42
C ASP A 11 -2.92 5.16 17.64
N ARG A 12 -3.87 5.49 16.75
CA ARG A 12 -4.51 4.52 15.86
C ARG A 12 -3.56 3.99 14.80
N ILE A 13 -2.75 4.85 14.17
CA ILE A 13 -1.75 4.44 13.19
C ILE A 13 -0.73 3.50 13.85
N GLU A 14 -0.25 3.83 15.05
CA GLU A 14 0.67 2.99 15.80
C GLU A 14 0.06 1.62 16.12
N ALA A 15 -1.18 1.57 16.61
CA ALA A 15 -1.88 0.31 16.88
C ALA A 15 -2.02 -0.56 15.61
N MET A 16 -2.32 0.05 14.45
CA MET A 16 -2.39 -0.66 13.17
C MET A 16 -1.02 -1.19 12.72
N THR A 17 0.04 -0.40 12.84
CA THR A 17 1.40 -0.83 12.51
C THR A 17 1.83 -2.02 13.37
N GLN A 18 1.57 -1.97 14.69
CA GLN A 18 1.86 -3.09 15.59
C GLN A 18 1.05 -4.34 15.25
N ALA A 19 -0.22 -4.18 14.87
CA ALA A 19 -1.04 -5.31 14.42
C ALA A 19 -0.47 -5.94 13.15
N ALA A 20 -0.02 -5.15 12.18
CA ALA A 20 0.63 -5.65 10.96
C ALA A 20 1.93 -6.42 11.27
N HIS A 21 2.77 -5.91 12.18
CA HIS A 21 3.98 -6.61 12.61
C HIS A 21 3.67 -7.92 13.33
N LYS A 22 2.62 -7.97 14.16
CA LYS A 22 2.15 -9.21 14.81
C LYS A 22 1.69 -10.28 13.81
N LEU A 23 1.20 -9.87 12.64
CA LEU A 23 0.86 -10.78 11.53
C LEU A 23 2.09 -11.24 10.73
N GLY A 24 3.31 -10.83 11.10
CA GLY A 24 4.56 -11.20 10.44
C GLY A 24 5.00 -10.21 9.34
N CYS A 25 4.39 -9.03 9.25
CA CYS A 25 4.87 -8.01 8.31
C CYS A 25 6.27 -7.53 8.73
N VAL A 26 7.23 -7.59 7.80
CA VAL A 26 8.63 -7.16 8.04
C VAL A 26 8.90 -5.73 7.59
N LEU A 27 7.91 -5.06 6.98
CA LEU A 27 8.06 -3.69 6.52
C LEU A 27 8.17 -2.73 7.70
N PRO A 28 9.09 -1.74 7.65
CA PRO A 28 9.25 -0.79 8.75
C PRO A 28 8.00 0.08 8.94
N ASP A 29 7.36 0.50 7.85
CA ASP A 29 6.07 1.21 7.87
C ASP A 29 5.10 0.60 6.85
N PRO A 30 4.28 -0.38 7.27
CA PRO A 30 3.34 -1.05 6.39
C PRO A 30 2.26 -0.11 5.83
N LEU A 31 1.75 0.83 6.64
CA LEU A 31 0.68 1.74 6.24
C LEU A 31 1.18 2.74 5.20
N MET A 32 2.35 3.34 5.43
CA MET A 32 2.94 4.26 4.47
C MET A 32 3.26 3.53 3.17
N THR A 33 3.82 2.32 3.22
CA THR A 33 4.08 1.52 2.01
C THR A 33 2.81 1.28 1.19
N MET A 34 1.71 0.89 1.84
CA MET A 34 0.43 0.67 1.18
C MET A 34 -0.13 1.95 0.55
N SER A 35 0.08 3.13 1.17
CA SER A 35 -0.39 4.41 0.61
C SER A 35 0.22 4.73 -0.77
N PHE A 36 1.45 4.27 -1.04
CA PHE A 36 2.13 4.43 -2.33
C PHE A 36 1.78 3.32 -3.34
N LEU A 37 1.16 2.22 -2.90
CA LEU A 37 0.77 1.11 -3.78
C LEU A 37 -0.30 1.54 -4.81
N ALA A 38 -1.11 2.55 -4.52
CA ALA A 38 -2.08 3.07 -5.48
C ALA A 38 -1.51 4.09 -6.48
N LEU A 39 -0.26 4.56 -6.32
CA LEU A 39 0.33 5.58 -7.19
C LEU A 39 1.02 4.94 -8.41
N PRO A 40 0.49 5.15 -9.65
CA PRO A 40 0.96 4.46 -10.85
C PRO A 40 2.02 5.30 -11.58
N VAL A 41 3.06 5.76 -10.87
CA VAL A 41 4.12 6.59 -11.48
C VAL A 41 5.47 5.86 -11.57
N ILE A 42 5.73 4.94 -10.64
CA ILE A 42 6.92 4.07 -10.51
C ILE A 42 6.42 2.89 -9.63
N PRO A 43 6.62 1.57 -9.91
CA PRO A 43 7.62 0.89 -10.74
C PRO A 43 7.09 0.36 -12.09
N GLU A 44 7.97 -0.28 -12.88
CA GLU A 44 7.67 -0.81 -14.23
C GLU A 44 6.49 -1.78 -14.26
N LEU A 45 6.33 -2.57 -13.19
CA LEU A 45 5.17 -3.43 -12.94
C LEU A 45 4.43 -2.94 -11.71
N LYS A 46 3.13 -2.70 -11.84
CA LYS A 46 2.28 -2.17 -10.78
C LYS A 46 1.02 -3.00 -10.62
N LEU A 47 0.73 -3.42 -9.39
CA LEU A 47 -0.55 -4.00 -9.04
C LEU A 47 -1.57 -2.89 -8.81
N THR A 48 -2.71 -2.97 -9.49
CA THR A 48 -3.84 -2.03 -9.37
C THR A 48 -5.13 -2.79 -9.05
N ASP A 49 -6.23 -2.07 -8.86
CA ASP A 49 -7.58 -2.63 -8.74
C ASP A 49 -8.02 -3.42 -9.99
N ARG A 50 -7.37 -3.19 -11.13
CA ARG A 50 -7.61 -3.90 -12.40
C ARG A 50 -6.63 -5.04 -12.68
N GLY A 51 -5.79 -5.40 -11.70
CA GLY A 51 -4.77 -6.44 -11.83
C GLY A 51 -3.37 -5.87 -12.07
N LEU A 52 -2.46 -6.72 -12.58
CA LEU A 52 -1.07 -6.36 -12.83
C LEU A 52 -0.96 -5.54 -14.13
N VAL A 53 -0.34 -4.37 -14.04
CA VAL A 53 -0.15 -3.43 -15.16
C VAL A 53 1.35 -3.23 -15.39
N ASP A 54 1.76 -3.36 -16.64
CA ASP A 54 3.05 -2.92 -17.15
C ASP A 54 2.94 -1.42 -17.46
N VAL A 55 3.58 -0.60 -16.62
CA VAL A 55 3.50 0.88 -16.68
C VAL A 55 4.33 1.43 -17.85
N LYS A 56 5.34 0.69 -18.32
CA LYS A 56 6.12 1.09 -19.50
C LYS A 56 5.31 0.95 -20.78
N GLU A 57 4.63 -0.19 -20.93
CA GLU A 57 3.87 -0.54 -22.12
C GLU A 57 2.39 -0.16 -22.05
N PHE A 58 1.94 0.39 -20.91
CA PHE A 58 0.54 0.75 -20.62
C PHE A 58 -0.45 -0.40 -20.91
N ARG A 59 -0.08 -1.62 -20.52
CA ARG A 59 -0.89 -2.84 -20.77
C ARG A 59 -1.06 -3.68 -19.52
N THR A 60 -2.16 -4.43 -19.46
CA THR A 60 -2.37 -5.45 -18.42
C THR A 60 -1.50 -6.68 -18.68
N VAL A 61 -0.94 -7.25 -17.62
CA VAL A 61 -0.15 -8.49 -17.67
C VAL A 61 -1.06 -9.68 -17.36
N PRO A 62 -1.20 -10.67 -18.26
CA PRO A 62 -1.91 -11.91 -17.97
C PRO A 62 -1.18 -12.69 -16.86
N LEU A 63 -1.92 -13.16 -15.86
CA LEU A 63 -1.35 -13.87 -14.70
C LEU A 63 -1.63 -15.38 -14.71
N VAL A 64 -2.65 -15.81 -15.46
CA VAL A 64 -3.07 -17.21 -15.60
C VAL A 64 -3.43 -17.48 -17.06
N GLU A 65 -3.17 -18.72 -17.51
CA GLU A 65 -3.65 -19.24 -18.79
C GLU A 65 -5.16 -19.50 -18.78
#